data_AF-A0A820MAH6-F1
#
_entry.id   AF-A0A820MAH6-F1
#
_cell.length_a   1.000
_cell.length_b   1.000
_cell.length_c   1.000
_cell.angle_alpha   90.00
_cell.angle_beta   90.00
_cell.angle_gamma   90.00
#
_symmetry.space_group_name_H-M   'P 1'
#
loop_
_entity.id
_entity.type
_entity.pdbx_description
1 polymer ?
#
loop_
_entity_poly.entity_id
_entity_poly.type
_entity_poly.pdbx_seq_one_letter_code
_entity_poly.pdbx_strand_id
1 'polypeptide(L)'
;IYCDYTASGRPLEFIESYLRSHILPLYGNTHSETSLCAQQSTKFREEARNIIKKSVNGNDNDVLIFTGTGTTGAVHALVVCFDLHDETTRKNTVVIISAFEHHSNILPWKETGVELIRVPTTQHGLLDKVFLKEKLQYYCE
;
A
#
# COMPACT_ATOMS: atom_id res chain seq x y z
N ILE A 1 -21.43 21.04 -7.28
CA ILE A 1 -20.04 20.66 -7.64
C ILE A 1 -19.51 19.78 -6.51
N TYR A 2 -18.91 18.62 -6.81
CA TYR A 2 -18.26 17.78 -5.80
C TYR A 2 -16.76 18.08 -5.80
N CYS A 3 -16.17 18.37 -4.64
CA CYS A 3 -14.80 18.87 -4.52
C CYS A 3 -13.97 18.07 -3.49
N ASP A 4 -14.36 16.82 -3.19
CA ASP A 4 -13.76 16.00 -2.13
C ASP A 4 -13.07 14.73 -2.68
N TYR A 5 -12.66 14.78 -3.95
CA TYR A 5 -12.00 13.66 -4.65
C TYR A 5 -10.68 13.24 -4.03
N THR A 6 -10.03 14.12 -3.27
CA THR A 6 -8.79 13.82 -2.55
C THR A 6 -9.01 12.92 -1.34
N ALA A 7 -10.22 12.93 -0.76
CA ALA A 7 -10.57 12.07 0.36
C ALA A 7 -11.17 10.73 -0.11
N SER A 8 -12.13 10.78 -1.05
CA SER A 8 -12.72 9.58 -1.65
C SER A 8 -13.32 9.85 -3.03
N GLY A 9 -13.24 8.84 -3.90
CA GLY A 9 -14.01 8.83 -5.14
C GLY A 9 -15.51 8.65 -4.89
N ARG A 10 -16.32 9.12 -5.83
CA ARG A 10 -17.76 8.78 -5.90
C ARG A 10 -17.95 7.44 -6.60
N PRO A 11 -19.06 6.72 -6.32
CA PRO A 11 -19.45 5.56 -7.11
C PRO A 11 -19.51 5.92 -8.59
N LEU A 12 -18.98 5.04 -9.43
CA LEU A 12 -18.97 5.21 -10.88
C LEU A 12 -19.95 4.21 -11.49
N GLU A 13 -20.94 4.71 -12.22
CA GLU A 13 -22.04 3.90 -12.75
C GLU A 13 -21.56 2.70 -13.58
N PHE A 14 -20.48 2.87 -14.34
CA PHE A 14 -19.93 1.77 -15.14
C PHE A 14 -19.33 0.66 -14.26
N ILE A 15 -18.73 1.00 -13.12
CA ILE A 15 -18.21 0.02 -12.16
C ILE A 15 -19.37 -0.73 -11.53
N GLU A 16 -20.36 0.00 -11.01
CA GLU A 16 -21.55 -0.58 -10.36
C GLU A 16 -22.33 -1.49 -11.32
N SER A 17 -22.47 -1.07 -12.57
CA SER A 17 -23.15 -1.85 -13.61
C SER A 17 -22.39 -3.13 -13.91
N TYR A 18 -21.06 -3.07 -14.04
CA TYR A 18 -20.21 -4.24 -14.30
C TYR A 18 -20.27 -5.23 -13.13
N LEU A 19 -20.15 -4.74 -11.89
CA LEU A 19 -20.27 -5.56 -10.69
C LEU A 19 -21.60 -6.34 -10.68
N ARG A 20 -22.71 -5.64 -10.90
CA ARG A 20 -24.07 -6.23 -10.90
C ARG A 20 -24.28 -7.25 -12.01
N SER A 21 -23.81 -6.96 -13.21
CA SER A 21 -24.12 -7.77 -14.40
C SER A 21 -23.14 -8.92 -14.65
N HIS A 22 -21.89 -8.80 -14.21
CA HIS A 22 -20.83 -9.76 -14.55
C HIS A 22 -20.19 -10.43 -13.34
N ILE A 23 -20.01 -9.71 -12.22
CA ILE A 23 -19.30 -10.25 -11.04
C ILE A 23 -20.26 -10.98 -10.09
N LEU A 24 -21.30 -10.28 -9.61
CA LEU A 24 -22.21 -10.81 -8.59
C LEU A 24 -22.92 -12.12 -8.98
N PRO A 25 -23.38 -12.33 -10.23
CA PRO A 25 -24.02 -13.58 -10.62
C PRO A 25 -23.12 -14.81 -10.55
N LEU A 26 -21.80 -14.61 -10.63
CA LEU A 26 -20.78 -15.67 -10.63
C LEU A 26 -19.95 -15.68 -9.35
N TYR A 27 -20.38 -14.93 -8.33
CA TYR A 27 -19.66 -14.81 -7.06
C TYR A 27 -19.66 -16.14 -6.30
N GLY A 28 -18.48 -16.55 -5.85
CA GLY A 28 -18.24 -17.71 -5.02
C GLY A 28 -17.01 -17.49 -4.15
N ASN A 29 -16.85 -18.31 -3.11
CA ASN A 29 -15.64 -18.24 -2.29
C ASN A 29 -14.41 -18.62 -3.12
N THR A 30 -13.25 -18.04 -2.84
CA THR A 30 -11.99 -18.34 -3.55
C THR A 30 -11.13 -19.37 -2.81
N HIS A 31 -11.68 -20.03 -1.79
CA HIS A 31 -10.96 -21.04 -0.97
C HIS A 31 -11.22 -22.47 -1.45
N SER A 32 -12.28 -22.68 -2.24
CA SER A 32 -12.62 -23.95 -2.85
C SER A 32 -12.56 -23.82 -4.37
N GLU A 33 -12.28 -24.92 -5.06
CA GLU A 33 -12.33 -24.98 -6.53
C GLU A 33 -13.46 -25.90 -7.03
N THR A 34 -14.37 -26.27 -6.13
CA THR A 34 -15.37 -27.33 -6.35
C THR A 34 -16.59 -26.86 -7.14
N SER A 35 -16.80 -25.54 -7.25
CA SER A 35 -17.92 -24.95 -7.99
C SER A 35 -17.44 -24.02 -9.09
N LEU A 36 -18.26 -23.88 -10.13
CA LEU A 36 -18.01 -22.93 -11.21
C LEU A 36 -17.84 -21.51 -10.70
N CYS A 37 -18.71 -21.06 -9.79
CA CYS A 37 -18.64 -19.71 -9.21
C CYS A 37 -17.34 -19.47 -8.42
N ALA A 38 -16.86 -20.48 -7.69
CA ALA A 38 -15.62 -20.39 -6.93
C ALA A 38 -14.39 -20.29 -7.86
N GLN A 39 -14.34 -21.11 -8.91
CA GLN A 39 -13.31 -21.02 -9.94
C GLN A 39 -13.36 -19.66 -10.67
N GLN A 40 -14.55 -19.19 -11.02
CA GLN A 40 -14.72 -17.92 -11.72
C GLN A 40 -14.32 -16.73 -10.86
N SER A 41 -14.68 -16.72 -9.57
CA SER A 41 -14.26 -15.66 -8.64
C SER A 41 -12.74 -15.61 -8.46
N THR A 42 -12.08 -16.77 -8.47
CA THR A 42 -10.62 -16.86 -8.46
C THR A 42 -10.02 -16.27 -9.73
N LYS A 43 -10.59 -16.56 -10.91
CA LYS A 43 -10.16 -15.96 -12.18
C LYS A 43 -10.33 -14.43 -12.19
N PHE A 44 -11.45 -13.90 -11.70
CA PHE A 44 -11.65 -12.45 -11.59
C PHE A 44 -10.58 -11.80 -10.71
N ARG A 45 -10.22 -12.44 -9.59
CA ARG A 45 -9.17 -11.94 -8.70
C ARG A 45 -7.79 -11.93 -9.36
N GLU A 46 -7.44 -12.97 -10.11
CA GLU A 46 -6.16 -13.04 -10.83
C GLU A 46 -6.11 -12.08 -12.03
N GLU A 47 -7.23 -11.89 -12.73
CA GLU A 47 -7.35 -10.86 -13.77
C GLU A 47 -7.14 -9.46 -13.17
N ALA A 48 -7.83 -9.14 -12.08
CA ALA A 48 -7.67 -7.87 -11.37
C ALA A 48 -6.21 -7.66 -10.92
N ARG A 49 -5.56 -8.69 -10.38
CA ARG A 49 -4.14 -8.67 -10.01
C ARG A 49 -3.26 -8.30 -11.21
N ASN A 50 -3.48 -8.93 -12.36
CA ASN A 50 -2.70 -8.69 -13.57
C ASN A 50 -2.92 -7.28 -14.13
N ILE A 51 -4.16 -6.77 -14.11
CA ILE A 51 -4.48 -5.41 -14.54
C ILE A 51 -3.78 -4.39 -13.64
N ILE A 52 -3.87 -4.54 -12.31
CA ILE A 52 -3.24 -3.62 -11.36
C ILE A 52 -1.72 -3.65 -11.53
N LYS A 53 -1.12 -4.84 -11.60
CA LYS A 53 0.32 -5.03 -11.78
C LYS A 53 0.83 -4.33 -13.04
N LYS A 54 0.15 -4.50 -14.18
CA LYS A 54 0.47 -3.77 -15.43
C LYS A 54 0.32 -2.26 -15.29
N SER A 55 -0.72 -1.79 -14.59
CA SER A 55 -0.99 -0.36 -14.40
C SER A 55 0.08 0.36 -13.58
N VAL A 56 0.85 -0.38 -12.77
CA VAL A 56 1.98 0.15 -11.99
C VAL A 56 3.35 -0.27 -12.56
N ASN A 57 3.39 -0.74 -13.82
CA ASN A 57 4.60 -1.24 -14.49
C ASN A 57 5.29 -2.43 -13.79
N GLY A 58 4.55 -3.22 -13.02
CA GLY A 58 5.07 -4.44 -12.43
C GLY A 58 5.31 -5.54 -13.47
N ASN A 59 6.40 -6.29 -13.32
CA ASN A 59 6.83 -7.38 -14.20
C ASN A 59 6.85 -8.72 -13.44
N ASP A 60 7.22 -9.82 -14.09
CA ASP A 60 7.15 -11.16 -13.49
C ASP A 60 7.98 -11.35 -12.21
N ASN A 61 8.96 -10.48 -11.95
CA ASN A 61 9.74 -10.49 -10.71
C ASN A 61 9.06 -9.76 -9.54
N ASP A 62 7.95 -9.05 -9.78
CA ASP A 62 7.22 -8.30 -8.76
C ASP A 62 6.05 -9.10 -8.17
N VAL A 63 5.79 -8.92 -6.88
CA VAL A 63 4.66 -9.52 -6.17
C VAL A 63 3.60 -8.46 -5.88
N LEU A 64 2.35 -8.75 -6.22
CA LEU A 64 1.20 -7.92 -5.81
C LEU A 64 0.53 -8.56 -4.58
N ILE A 65 0.33 -7.77 -3.53
CA ILE A 65 -0.36 -8.22 -2.32
C ILE A 65 -1.62 -7.36 -2.13
N PHE A 66 -2.77 -8.02 -1.99
CA PHE A 66 -4.01 -7.35 -1.64
C PHE A 66 -4.06 -7.13 -0.13
N THR A 67 -4.17 -5.88 0.31
CA THR A 67 -4.01 -5.48 1.72
C THR A 67 -5.33 -5.12 2.42
N GLY A 68 -6.46 -5.16 1.69
CA GLY A 68 -7.81 -4.97 2.22
C GLY A 68 -8.15 -3.52 2.53
N THR A 69 -7.49 -2.91 3.51
CA THR A 69 -7.80 -1.56 4.05
C THR A 69 -6.97 -0.44 3.41
N GLY A 70 -6.69 -0.57 2.10
CA GLY A 70 -5.94 0.42 1.33
C GLY A 70 -4.49 0.59 1.80
N THR A 71 -3.99 1.83 1.76
CA THR A 71 -2.60 2.18 2.10
C THR A 71 -2.27 1.85 3.55
N THR A 72 -3.20 2.04 4.49
CA THR A 72 -2.98 1.69 5.90
C THR A 72 -2.64 0.21 6.05
N GLY A 73 -3.43 -0.68 5.47
CA GLY A 73 -3.16 -2.12 5.49
C GLY A 73 -1.84 -2.48 4.81
N ALA A 74 -1.45 -1.77 3.74
CA ALA A 74 -0.18 -1.99 3.07
C ALA A 74 1.03 -1.63 3.94
N VAL A 75 0.99 -0.48 4.63
CA VAL A 75 2.05 -0.06 5.55
C VAL A 75 2.17 -1.01 6.74
N HIS A 76 1.05 -1.44 7.33
CA HIS A 76 1.07 -2.44 8.39
C HIS A 76 1.67 -3.78 7.93
N ALA A 77 1.35 -4.23 6.71
CA ALA A 77 1.96 -5.44 6.16
C ALA A 77 3.49 -5.30 6.02
N LEU A 78 3.99 -4.13 5.62
CA LEU A 78 5.44 -3.87 5.57
C LEU A 78 6.08 -3.93 6.95
N VAL A 79 5.47 -3.31 7.97
CA VAL A 79 5.96 -3.37 9.36
C VAL A 79 6.11 -4.81 9.83
N VAL A 80 5.13 -5.66 9.53
CA VAL A 80 5.18 -7.11 9.86
C VAL A 80 6.28 -7.82 9.08
N CYS A 81 6.42 -7.54 7.77
CA CYS A 81 7.45 -8.17 6.93
C CYS A 81 8.88 -7.82 7.36
N PHE A 82 9.10 -6.61 7.89
CA PHE A 82 10.41 -6.21 8.42
C PHE A 82 10.72 -6.74 9.82
N ASP A 83 9.80 -7.49 10.44
CA ASP A 83 9.94 -8.08 11.77
C ASP A 83 10.42 -7.09 12.85
N LEU A 84 9.87 -5.87 12.82
CA LEU A 84 10.25 -4.81 13.76
C LEU A 84 9.77 -5.06 15.21
N HIS A 85 9.13 -6.21 15.45
CA HIS A 85 8.85 -6.71 16.80
C HIS A 85 10.09 -7.30 17.47
N ASP A 86 11.04 -7.84 16.69
CA ASP A 86 12.33 -8.25 17.19
C ASP A 86 13.17 -7.03 17.62
N GLU A 87 13.66 -7.06 18.86
CA GLU A 87 14.34 -5.91 19.46
C GLU A 87 15.66 -5.58 18.73
N THR A 88 16.38 -6.62 18.28
CA THR A 88 17.65 -6.46 17.58
C THR A 88 17.43 -5.78 16.23
N THR A 89 16.47 -6.29 15.46
CA THR A 89 16.08 -5.74 14.16
C THR A 89 15.60 -4.31 14.29
N ARG A 90 14.73 -4.03 15.27
CA ARG A 90 14.22 -2.67 15.53
C ARG A 90 15.34 -1.69 15.88
N LYS A 91 16.27 -2.05 16.76
CA LYS A 91 17.38 -1.17 17.16
C LYS A 91 18.36 -0.88 16.02
N ASN A 92 18.45 -1.79 15.05
CA ASN A 92 19.32 -1.66 13.87
C ASN A 92 18.57 -1.13 12.64
N THR A 93 17.32 -0.70 12.79
CA THR A 93 16.52 -0.15 11.70
C THR A 93 16.28 1.34 11.92
N VAL A 94 16.37 2.10 10.84
CA VAL A 94 15.99 3.51 10.81
C VAL A 94 14.95 3.71 9.71
N VAL A 95 13.86 4.38 10.04
CA VAL A 95 12.81 4.75 9.08
C VAL A 95 12.90 6.24 8.81
N ILE A 96 13.08 6.60 7.54
CA ILE A 96 13.14 8.00 7.10
C ILE A 96 11.84 8.34 6.37
N ILE A 97 11.13 9.38 6.84
CA ILE A 97 9.84 9.82 6.28
C ILE A 97 9.89 11.26 5.80
N SER A 98 9.05 11.59 4.81
CA SER A 98 8.94 12.96 4.31
C SER A 98 8.17 13.87 5.28
N ALA A 99 8.25 15.18 5.06
CA ALA A 99 7.44 16.14 5.81
C ALA A 99 5.94 16.04 5.51
N PHE A 100 5.53 15.39 4.42
CA PHE A 100 4.17 15.44 3.87
C PHE A 100 3.37 14.14 4.06
N GLU A 101 3.90 13.20 4.84
CA GLU A 101 3.25 11.91 5.04
C GLU A 101 1.89 12.05 5.73
N HIS A 102 0.91 11.27 5.25
CA HIS A 102 -0.37 11.10 5.93
C HIS A 102 -0.18 10.22 7.18
N HIS A 103 -1.03 10.37 8.20
CA HIS A 103 -0.94 9.61 9.45
C HIS A 103 -0.92 8.09 9.24
N SER A 104 -1.61 7.57 8.22
CA SER A 104 -1.58 6.14 7.86
C SER A 104 -0.19 5.62 7.46
N ASN A 105 0.74 6.51 7.08
CA ASN A 105 2.13 6.19 6.77
C ASN A 105 3.12 6.74 7.81
N ILE A 106 2.64 7.21 8.96
CA ILE A 106 3.50 7.68 10.08
C ILE A 106 3.29 6.82 11.31
N LEU A 107 2.03 6.67 11.73
CA LEU A 107 1.68 6.02 12.99
C LEU A 107 2.16 4.57 13.06
N PRO A 108 2.00 3.72 12.01
CA PRO A 108 2.44 2.33 12.09
C PRO A 108 3.94 2.20 12.39
N TRP A 109 4.78 3.05 11.78
CA TRP A 109 6.22 3.07 12.04
C TRP A 109 6.53 3.56 13.44
N LYS A 110 5.90 4.67 13.86
CA LYS A 110 6.12 5.27 15.18
C LYS A 110 5.78 4.31 16.31
N GLU A 111 4.70 3.54 16.16
CA GLU A 111 4.23 2.56 17.15
C GLU A 111 5.18 1.37 17.34
N THR A 112 6.04 1.07 16.34
CA THR A 112 7.07 0.04 16.51
C THR A 112 8.15 0.44 17.52
N GLY A 113 8.38 1.74 17.72
CA GLY A 113 9.50 2.28 18.50
C GLY A 113 10.83 2.33 17.74
N VAL A 114 10.83 2.14 16.42
CA VAL A 114 12.00 2.34 15.55
C VAL A 114 12.45 3.80 15.56
N GLU A 115 13.73 4.04 15.30
CA GLU A 115 14.23 5.40 15.08
C GLU A 115 13.58 5.98 13.82
N LEU A 116 12.82 7.07 13.99
CA LEU A 116 12.05 7.71 12.93
C LEU A 116 12.60 9.11 12.64
N ILE A 117 13.18 9.29 11.46
CA ILE A 117 13.77 10.56 11.02
C ILE A 117 12.83 11.24 10.04
N ARG A 118 12.35 12.44 10.39
CA ARG A 118 11.53 13.25 9.49
C ARG A 118 12.40 14.23 8.71
N VAL A 119 12.34 14.13 7.39
CA VAL A 119 13.03 15.08 6.48
C VAL A 119 12.32 16.43 6.55
N PRO A 120 13.02 17.53 6.84
CA PRO A 120 12.43 18.86 6.89
C PRO A 120 12.07 19.36 5.49
N THR A 121 11.31 20.45 5.46
CA THR A 121 11.09 21.23 4.23
C THR A 121 12.08 22.37 4.14
N THR A 122 12.54 22.64 2.93
CA THR A 122 13.24 23.88 2.58
C THR A 122 12.34 25.11 2.78
N GLN A 123 12.94 26.30 2.72
CA GLN A 123 12.22 27.59 2.77
C GLN A 123 11.12 27.75 1.70
N HIS A 124 11.15 26.96 0.63
CA HIS A 124 10.16 26.98 -0.44
C HIS A 124 9.05 25.92 -0.24
N GLY A 125 9.00 25.25 0.90
CA GLY A 125 8.02 24.19 1.16
C GLY A 125 8.27 22.91 0.36
N LEU A 126 9.49 22.72 -0.18
CA LEU A 126 9.90 21.48 -0.86
C LEU A 126 10.66 20.55 0.09
N LEU A 127 10.64 19.25 -0.18
CA LEU A 127 11.45 18.25 0.54
C LEU A 127 12.94 18.62 0.50
N ASP A 128 13.59 18.66 1.66
CA ASP A 128 15.04 18.90 1.75
C ASP A 128 15.85 17.67 1.32
N LYS A 129 16.27 17.68 0.05
CA LYS A 129 17.06 16.60 -0.54
C LYS A 129 18.49 16.53 -0.01
N VAL A 130 19.05 17.66 0.46
CA VAL A 130 20.41 17.70 1.01
C VAL A 130 20.41 16.99 2.35
N PHE A 131 19.51 17.36 3.24
CA PHE A 131 19.32 16.67 4.52
C PHE A 131 19.03 15.18 4.33
N LEU A 132 18.12 14.82 3.41
CA LEU A 132 17.81 13.41 3.13
C LEU A 132 19.06 12.65 2.70
N LYS A 133 19.87 13.21 1.79
CA LYS A 133 21.11 12.58 1.32
C LYS A 133 22.11 12.39 2.46
N GLU A 134 22.33 13.41 3.28
CA GLU A 134 23.24 13.35 4.43
C GLU A 134 22.83 12.25 5.42
N LYS A 135 21.53 12.12 5.72
CA LYS A 135 21.02 11.06 6.60
C LYS A 135 21.16 9.69 5.98
N LEU A 136 20.86 9.54 4.69
CA LEU A 136 21.08 8.26 4.00
C LEU A 136 22.55 7.85 4.03
N GLN A 137 23.50 8.78 3.87
CA GLN A 137 24.93 8.47 3.96
C GLN A 137 25.33 8.06 5.37
N TYR A 138 24.89 8.81 6.39
CA TYR A 138 25.20 8.54 7.79
C TYR A 138 24.76 7.14 8.27
N TYR A 139 23.61 6.64 7.82
CA TYR A 139 23.10 5.32 8.24
C TYR A 139 23.43 4.18 7.25
N CYS A 140 24.06 4.46 6.11
CA CYS A 140 24.55 3.43 5.18
C CYS A 140 25.98 2.96 5.51
N GLU A 141 26.72 3.71 6.32
CA GLU A 141 28.07 3.39 6.81
C GLU A 141 28.01 2.57 8.10
#